data_AF-A0A6P3FWY0-F1
#
_entry.id   AF-A0A6P3FWY0-F1
#
_cell.length_a   1.000
_cell.length_b   1.000
_cell.length_c   1.000
_cell.angle_alpha   90.00
_cell.angle_beta   90.00
_cell.angle_gamma   90.00
#
_symmetry.space_group_name_H-M   'P 1'
#
loop_
_entity.id
_entity.type
_entity.pdbx_description
1 polymer ?
#
loop_
_entity_poly.entity_id
_entity_poly.type
_entity_poly.pdbx_seq_one_letter_code
_entity_poly.pdbx_strand_id
1 'polypeptide(L)'
;IGEKSNPEEEVELKKLKNLEKSVEKIADHLKELKKELTGIQQGFLYKELQAEALCKLDRKVKATIEQCMKILEEIDTMILPENFKDNRLKRKGLVKKVQAFSAECDTVEENICQETEWLQSTKLALAE
;
A
#
# COMPACT_ATOMS: atom_id res chain seq x y z
N ILE A 1 -37.79 7.02 19.11
CA ILE A 1 -38.25 6.69 17.75
C ILE A 1 -37.09 5.98 17.09
N GLY A 2 -37.20 4.67 16.90
CA GLY A 2 -36.11 3.84 16.38
C GLY A 2 -35.90 4.12 14.91
N GLU A 3 -34.72 4.62 14.58
CA GLU A 3 -34.24 4.76 13.21
C GLU A 3 -34.24 3.37 12.56
N LYS A 4 -35.17 3.13 11.64
CA LYS A 4 -35.15 1.90 10.84
C LYS A 4 -33.95 2.04 9.90
N SER A 5 -32.85 1.36 10.23
CA SER A 5 -31.70 1.21 9.33
C SER A 5 -32.20 0.82 7.95
N ASN A 6 -31.85 1.61 6.93
CA ASN A 6 -32.21 1.30 5.55
C ASN A 6 -31.41 0.04 5.13
N PRO A 7 -32.08 -1.07 4.73
CA PRO A 7 -31.39 -2.29 4.35
C PRO A 7 -30.38 -2.10 3.21
N GLU A 8 -30.62 -1.18 2.28
CA GLU A 8 -29.68 -0.85 1.21
C GLU A 8 -28.43 -0.14 1.72
N GLU A 9 -28.60 0.78 2.68
CA GLU A 9 -27.51 1.53 3.29
C GLU A 9 -26.59 0.61 4.11
N GLU A 10 -27.16 -0.37 4.80
CA GLU A 10 -26.43 -1.40 5.55
C GLU A 10 -25.58 -2.30 4.63
N VAL A 11 -26.08 -2.64 3.44
CA VAL A 11 -25.33 -3.43 2.45
C VAL A 11 -24.11 -2.66 1.96
N GLU A 12 -24.27 -1.39 1.60
CA GLU A 12 -23.16 -0.54 1.16
C GLU A 12 -22.16 -0.25 2.28
N LEU A 13 -22.66 -0.05 3.51
CA LEU A 13 -21.83 0.11 4.69
C LEU A 13 -21.00 -1.16 4.98
N LYS A 14 -21.57 -2.35 4.77
CA LYS A 14 -20.85 -3.62 4.93
C LYS A 14 -19.71 -3.76 3.91
N LYS A 15 -19.93 -3.36 2.65
CA LYS A 15 -18.88 -3.33 1.62
C LYS A 15 -17.74 -2.38 2.04
N LEU A 16 -18.07 -1.16 2.45
CA LEU A 16 -17.08 -0.18 2.94
C LEU A 16 -16.29 -0.72 4.14
N LYS A 17 -16.93 -1.40 5.09
CA LYS A 17 -16.25 -2.04 6.24
C LYS A 17 -15.31 -3.17 5.81
N ASN A 18 -15.63 -3.90 4.76
CA ASN A 18 -14.74 -4.96 4.24
C ASN A 18 -13.54 -4.36 3.50
N LEU A 19 -13.75 -3.29 2.75
CA LEU A 19 -12.67 -2.54 2.12
C LEU A 19 -11.73 -1.93 3.17
N GLU A 20 -12.27 -1.35 4.24
CA GLU A 20 -11.47 -0.86 5.38
C GLU A 20 -10.54 -1.91 5.96
N LYS A 21 -11.04 -3.13 6.21
CA LYS A 21 -10.21 -4.24 6.70
C LYS A 21 -9.12 -4.63 5.70
N SER A 22 -9.40 -4.54 4.41
CA SER A 22 -8.41 -4.82 3.37
C SER A 22 -7.31 -3.76 3.35
N VAL A 23 -7.69 -2.49 3.51
CA VAL A 23 -6.76 -1.35 3.64
C VAL A 23 -5.91 -1.46 4.91
N GLU A 24 -6.48 -1.88 6.04
CA GLU A 24 -5.71 -2.13 7.27
C GLU A 24 -4.65 -3.23 7.08
N LYS A 25 -4.98 -4.32 6.37
CA LYS A 25 -4.01 -5.38 6.05
C LYS A 25 -2.87 -4.86 5.17
N ILE A 26 -3.17 -4.01 4.19
CA ILE A 26 -2.14 -3.35 3.36
C ILE A 26 -1.25 -2.48 4.22
N ALA A 27 -1.83 -1.71 5.14
CA ALA A 27 -1.07 -0.86 6.05
C ALA A 27 -0.10 -1.68 6.92
N ASP A 28 -0.55 -2.81 7.45
CA ASP A 28 0.30 -3.71 8.23
C ASP A 28 1.38 -4.37 7.37
N HIS A 29 1.03 -4.80 6.15
CA HIS A 29 2.01 -5.34 5.22
C HIS A 29 3.09 -4.32 4.86
N LEU A 30 2.70 -3.07 4.59
CA LEU A 30 3.64 -1.98 4.29
C LEU A 30 4.57 -1.67 5.47
N LYS A 31 4.10 -1.76 6.72
CA LYS A 31 4.98 -1.65 7.90
C LYS A 31 6.05 -2.74 7.91
N GLU A 32 5.69 -3.98 7.58
CA GLU A 32 6.65 -5.08 7.50
C GLU A 32 7.63 -4.91 6.34
N LEU A 33 7.17 -4.45 5.17
CA LEU A 33 8.05 -4.12 4.04
C LEU A 33 9.06 -3.03 4.40
N LYS A 34 8.64 -1.99 5.13
CA LYS A 34 9.54 -0.93 5.63
C LYS A 34 10.57 -1.48 6.62
N LYS A 35 10.18 -2.40 7.52
CA LYS A 35 11.13 -3.06 8.42
C LYS A 35 12.13 -3.93 7.66
N GLU A 36 11.68 -4.66 6.65
CA GLU A 36 12.53 -5.46 5.76
C GLU A 36 13.53 -4.56 5.02
N LEU A 37 13.09 -3.42 4.46
CA LEU A 37 13.96 -2.42 3.83
C LEU A 37 15.06 -1.95 4.79
N THR A 38 14.68 -1.48 5.98
CA THR A 38 15.64 -1.01 6.99
C THR A 38 16.62 -2.11 7.38
N GLY A 39 16.14 -3.35 7.54
CA GLY A 39 16.98 -4.50 7.86
C GLY A 39 17.98 -4.85 6.75
N ILE A 40 17.61 -4.66 5.48
CA ILE A 40 18.51 -4.84 4.34
C ILE A 40 19.54 -3.71 4.27
N GLN A 41 19.13 -2.46 4.48
CA GLN A 41 20.00 -1.27 4.44
C GLN A 41 21.02 -1.24 5.59
N GLN A 42 20.61 -1.65 6.80
CA GLN A 42 21.46 -1.66 7.99
C GLN A 42 22.14 -3.01 8.23
N GLY A 43 21.80 -4.02 7.43
CA GLY A 43 22.27 -5.38 7.61
C GLY A 43 23.72 -5.57 7.19
N PHE A 44 24.29 -6.70 7.61
CA PHE A 44 25.66 -7.11 7.26
C PHE A 44 25.70 -8.00 6.01
N LEU A 45 24.67 -7.96 5.16
CA LEU A 45 24.63 -8.78 3.95
C LEU A 45 25.74 -8.36 2.99
N TYR A 46 26.34 -9.34 2.30
CA TYR A 46 27.21 -9.05 1.16
C TYR A 46 26.41 -8.29 0.09
N LYS A 47 27.05 -7.35 -0.60
CA LYS A 47 26.40 -6.47 -1.60
C LYS A 47 25.55 -7.23 -2.63
N GLU A 48 26.00 -8.41 -3.06
CA GLU A 48 25.27 -9.25 -4.01
C GLU A 48 23.96 -9.81 -3.41
N LEU A 49 24.00 -10.26 -2.16
CA LEU A 49 22.82 -10.73 -1.44
C LEU A 49 21.89 -9.57 -1.07
N GLN A 50 22.44 -8.40 -0.76
CA GLN A 50 21.68 -7.18 -0.51
C GLN A 50 20.89 -6.77 -1.76
N ALA A 51 21.53 -6.75 -2.94
CA ALA A 51 20.87 -6.45 -4.20
C ALA A 51 19.77 -7.46 -4.56
N GLU A 52 19.98 -8.76 -4.31
CA GLU A 52 18.94 -9.78 -4.51
C GLU A 52 17.75 -9.58 -3.55
N ALA A 53 18.02 -9.24 -2.28
CA ALA A 53 16.99 -8.96 -1.29
C ALA A 53 16.18 -7.71 -1.65
N LEU A 54 16.84 -6.63 -2.09
CA LEU A 54 16.20 -5.42 -2.60
C LEU A 54 15.33 -5.72 -3.82
N CYS A 55 15.81 -6.53 -4.78
CA CYS A 55 15.03 -6.93 -5.94
C CYS A 55 13.76 -7.74 -5.56
N LYS A 56 13.86 -8.61 -4.55
CA LYS A 56 12.68 -9.33 -4.01
C LYS A 56 11.72 -8.37 -3.31
N LEU A 57 12.24 -7.40 -2.58
CA LEU A 57 11.44 -6.41 -1.87
C LEU A 57 10.71 -5.48 -2.85
N ASP A 58 11.37 -5.01 -3.90
CA ASP A 58 10.78 -4.22 -5.00
C ASP A 58 9.52 -4.88 -5.57
N ARG A 59 9.61 -6.19 -5.87
CA ARG A 59 8.46 -6.95 -6.38
C ARG A 59 7.28 -6.99 -5.40
N LYS A 60 7.56 -7.11 -4.09
CA LYS A 60 6.53 -7.09 -3.05
C LYS A 60 5.87 -5.71 -2.93
N VAL A 61 6.67 -4.64 -3.00
CA VAL A 61 6.17 -3.26 -2.96
C VAL A 61 5.28 -2.99 -4.18
N LYS A 62 5.71 -3.34 -5.38
CA LYS A 62 4.91 -3.24 -6.62
C LYS A 62 3.59 -4.00 -6.53
N ALA A 63 3.62 -5.22 -6.00
CA ALA A 63 2.39 -5.98 -5.76
C ALA A 63 1.46 -5.29 -4.75
N THR A 64 2.00 -4.59 -3.76
CA THR A 64 1.23 -3.80 -2.79
C THR A 64 0.62 -2.55 -3.42
N ILE A 65 1.35 -1.86 -4.29
CA ILE A 65 0.83 -0.73 -5.10
C ILE A 65 -0.35 -1.19 -5.95
N GLU A 66 -0.22 -2.34 -6.62
CA GLU A 66 -1.31 -2.91 -7.42
C GLU A 66 -2.55 -3.23 -6.56
N GLN A 67 -2.36 -3.74 -5.34
CA GLN A 67 -3.48 -3.96 -4.40
C GLN A 67 -4.16 -2.65 -3.98
N CYS A 68 -3.39 -1.58 -3.73
CA CYS A 68 -3.95 -0.26 -3.46
C CYS A 68 -4.79 0.24 -4.63
N MET A 69 -4.29 0.10 -5.87
CA MET A 69 -5.01 0.53 -7.08
C MET A 69 -6.32 -0.25 -7.25
N LYS A 70 -6.31 -1.58 -7.06
CA LYS A 70 -7.55 -2.39 -7.11
C LYS A 70 -8.59 -1.95 -6.09
N ILE A 71 -8.18 -1.54 -4.89
CA ILE A 71 -9.10 -1.01 -3.88
C ILE A 71 -9.67 0.35 -4.32
N LEU A 72 -8.86 1.24 -4.89
CA LEU A 72 -9.35 2.52 -5.41
C LEU A 72 -10.36 2.30 -6.54
N GLU A 73 -10.07 1.41 -7.47
CA GLU A 73 -10.99 1.02 -8.54
C GLU A 73 -12.30 0.47 -7.98
N GLU A 74 -12.25 -0.45 -7.01
CA GLU A 74 -13.44 -1.00 -6.36
C GLU A 74 -14.27 0.12 -5.69
N ILE A 75 -13.62 1.05 -4.99
CA ILE A 75 -14.29 2.20 -4.37
C ILE A 75 -14.95 3.10 -5.42
N ASP A 76 -14.29 3.35 -6.55
CA ASP A 76 -14.80 4.21 -7.61
C ASP A 76 -16.03 3.60 -8.31
N THR A 77 -16.16 2.28 -8.35
CA THR A 77 -17.38 1.61 -8.84
C THR A 77 -18.59 1.75 -7.90
N MET A 78 -18.38 2.15 -6.63
CA MET A 78 -19.47 2.26 -5.66
C MET A 78 -20.36 3.47 -5.92
N ILE A 79 -21.62 3.20 -6.31
CA ILE A 79 -22.66 4.22 -6.45
C ILE A 79 -23.39 4.39 -5.12
N LEU A 80 -23.09 5.48 -4.42
CA LEU A 80 -23.74 5.84 -3.16
C LEU A 80 -24.76 6.96 -3.39
N PRO A 81 -26.05 6.77 -3.09
CA PRO A 81 -27.07 7.82 -3.09
C PRO A 81 -26.68 9.06 -2.25
N GLU A 82 -27.23 10.24 -2.56
CA GLU A 82 -26.91 11.49 -1.85
C GLU A 82 -27.35 11.50 -0.38
N ASN A 83 -28.42 10.76 -0.06
CA ASN A 83 -28.91 10.62 1.29
C ASN A 83 -28.01 9.75 2.19
N PHE A 84 -27.10 8.94 1.63
CA PHE A 84 -26.17 8.09 2.40
C PHE A 84 -24.93 8.89 2.81
N LYS A 85 -25.14 9.95 3.61
CA LYS A 85 -24.10 10.93 3.96
C LYS A 85 -22.90 10.27 4.65
N ASP A 86 -23.17 9.39 5.61
CA ASP A 86 -22.12 8.71 6.38
C ASP A 86 -21.32 7.75 5.51
N ASN A 87 -21.97 6.97 4.64
CA ASN A 87 -21.28 6.09 3.70
C ASN A 87 -20.39 6.89 2.73
N ARG A 88 -20.88 8.03 2.22
CA ARG A 88 -20.10 8.91 1.33
C ARG A 88 -18.89 9.53 2.04
N LEU A 89 -19.05 9.97 3.29
CA LEU A 89 -17.94 10.47 4.11
C LEU A 89 -16.91 9.37 4.35
N LYS A 90 -17.37 8.16 4.67
CA LYS A 90 -16.54 6.99 4.91
C LYS A 90 -15.76 6.56 3.66
N ARG A 91 -16.43 6.51 2.50
CA ARG A 91 -15.79 6.29 1.19
C ARG A 91 -14.68 7.30 0.94
N LYS A 92 -14.95 8.60 1.13
CA LYS A 92 -13.96 9.68 0.96
C LYS A 92 -12.76 9.51 1.90
N GLY A 93 -13.00 9.13 3.16
CA GLY A 93 -11.93 8.82 4.11
C GLY A 93 -11.07 7.65 3.66
N LEU A 94 -11.70 6.60 3.11
CA LEU A 94 -11.01 5.42 2.62
C LEU A 94 -10.13 5.73 1.40
N VAL A 95 -10.65 6.47 0.42
CA VAL A 95 -9.87 6.94 -0.75
C VAL A 95 -8.61 7.67 -0.30
N LYS A 96 -8.74 8.63 0.63
CA LYS A 96 -7.59 9.38 1.16
C LYS A 96 -6.56 8.48 1.84
N LYS A 97 -7.00 7.48 2.61
CA LYS A 97 -6.09 6.51 3.26
C LYS A 97 -5.32 5.69 2.23
N VAL A 98 -6.02 5.15 1.22
CA VAL A 98 -5.38 4.32 0.19
C VAL A 98 -4.41 5.13 -0.67
N GLN A 99 -4.75 6.39 -1.00
CA GLN A 99 -3.85 7.30 -1.68
C GLN A 99 -2.59 7.60 -0.86
N ALA A 100 -2.74 7.82 0.45
CA ALA A 100 -1.59 7.99 1.33
C ALA A 100 -0.70 6.74 1.37
N PHE A 101 -1.28 5.55 1.46
CA PHE A 101 -0.51 4.30 1.40
C PHE A 101 0.16 4.07 0.05
N SER A 102 -0.48 4.47 -1.05
CA SER A 102 0.13 4.40 -2.39
C SER A 102 1.38 5.28 -2.45
N ALA A 103 1.28 6.53 -2.00
CA ALA A 103 2.43 7.44 -1.94
C ALA A 103 3.55 6.94 -1.01
N GLU A 104 3.21 6.30 0.11
CA GLU A 104 4.20 5.65 0.97
C GLU A 104 4.88 4.46 0.26
N CYS A 105 4.13 3.66 -0.51
CA CYS A 105 4.70 2.57 -1.31
C CYS A 105 5.66 3.11 -2.39
N ASP A 106 5.27 4.18 -3.09
CA ASP A 106 6.12 4.83 -4.11
C ASP A 106 7.44 5.32 -3.48
N THR A 107 7.37 5.90 -2.28
CA THR A 107 8.56 6.32 -1.52
C THR A 107 9.46 5.12 -1.18
N VAL A 108 8.88 3.99 -0.77
CA VAL A 108 9.64 2.77 -0.46
C VAL A 108 10.28 2.19 -1.73
N GLU A 109 9.55 2.17 -2.85
CA GLU A 109 10.06 1.74 -4.16
C GLU A 109 11.24 2.61 -4.60
N GLU A 110 11.12 3.93 -4.50
CA GLU A 110 12.19 4.87 -4.85
C GLU A 110 13.47 4.62 -4.03
N ASN A 111 13.33 4.42 -2.71
CA ASN A 111 14.48 4.09 -1.86
C ASN A 111 15.14 2.76 -2.26
N ILE A 112 14.35 1.74 -2.65
CA ILE A 112 14.88 0.47 -3.11
C ILE A 112 15.65 0.63 -4.42
N CYS A 113 15.10 1.41 -5.38
CA CYS A 113 15.78 1.70 -6.63
C CYS A 113 17.11 2.41 -6.41
N GLN A 114 17.12 3.49 -5.62
CA GLN A 114 18.32 4.26 -5.31
C GLN A 114 19.41 3.41 -4.66
N GLU A 115 19.05 2.59 -3.67
CA GLU A 115 20.01 1.68 -3.00
C GLU A 115 20.57 0.63 -3.97
N THR A 116 19.72 0.10 -4.86
CA THR A 116 20.13 -0.87 -5.87
C THR A 116 21.13 -0.26 -6.87
N GLU A 117 20.86 0.96 -7.34
CA GLU A 117 21.75 1.71 -8.24
C GLU A 117 23.09 2.04 -7.58
N TRP A 118 23.08 2.42 -6.30
CA TRP A 118 24.29 2.67 -5.52
C TRP A 118 25.17 1.42 -5.39
N LEU A 119 24.56 0.26 -5.09
CA LEU A 119 25.26 -1.02 -4.99
C LEU A 119 25.90 -1.41 -6.33
N GLN A 120 25.19 -1.21 -7.44
CA GLN A 120 25.69 -1.50 -8.79
C GLN A 120 26.86 -0.58 -9.18
N SER A 121 26.74 0.72 -8.91
CA SER A 121 27.79 1.71 -9.22
C SER A 121 29.08 1.41 -8.47
N THR A 122 28.99 1.02 -7.19
CA THR A 122 30.16 0.65 -6.40
C THR A 122 30.82 -0.62 -6.90
N LYS A 123 30.04 -1.58 -7.42
CA LYS A 123 30.58 -2.82 -8.01
C LYS A 123 31.40 -2.54 -9.27
N LEU A 124 30.95 -1.62 -10.13
CA LEU A 124 31.67 -1.23 -11.35
C LEU A 124 33.00 -0.55 -11.03
N ALA A 125 33.01 0.39 -10.07
CA ALA A 125 34.22 1.13 -9.68
C ALA A 125 35.30 0.26 -9.00
N LEU A 126 34.94 -0.90 -8.46
CA LEU A 126 35.88 -1.87 -7.86
C LEU A 126 36.45 -2.87 -8.88
N ALA A 127 35.89 -2.91 -10.10
CA ALA A 127 36.31 -3.83 -11.16
C ALA A 127 37.24 -3.17 -12.20
N GLU A 128 37.48 -1.86 -12.09
CA GLU A 128 38.47 -1.06 -12.84
C GLU A 128 39.80 -0.96 -12.08
#